data_AF-A0A4V1UDS1-F1
#
_entry.id   AF-A0A4V1UDS1-F1
#
_cell.length_a   1.000
_cell.length_b   1.000
_cell.length_c   1.000
_cell.angle_alpha   90.00
_cell.angle_beta   90.00
_cell.angle_gamma   90.00
#
_symmetry.space_group_name_H-M   'P 1'
#
loop_
_entity.id
_entity.type
_entity.pdbx_description
1 polymer ?
#
loop_
_entity_poly.entity_id
_entity_poly.type
_entity_poly.pdbx_seq_one_letter_code
_entity_poly.pdbx_strand_id
1 'polypeptide(L)'
;MKTTEENIWNYLDGSATAQERLELEQLMITDPAVKSLFKELNEVSMLLKSTELDEPSMSFSRNVMEKVQQEIRPVALKTRVDQRIMYVVGGFFILSILAVLLAAVFGGSGAGADYELPQVSFNFDLDKYITPASRNIFLIVDAAIALIYLDGV
;
A
#
# COMPACT_ATOMS: atom_id res chain seq x y z
N MET A 1 -4.46 -27.05 -23.71
CA MET A 1 -4.27 -27.96 -22.55
C MET A 1 -2.79 -28.19 -22.43
N LYS A 2 -2.18 -27.87 -21.28
CA LYS A 2 -0.79 -28.24 -21.00
C LYS A 2 -0.70 -29.75 -20.84
N THR A 3 0.38 -30.37 -21.29
CA THR A 3 0.57 -31.82 -21.09
C THR A 3 0.95 -32.11 -19.63
N THR A 4 0.71 -33.34 -19.17
CA THR A 4 1.10 -33.75 -17.81
C THR A 4 2.60 -33.54 -17.56
N GLU A 5 3.43 -33.77 -18.57
CA GLU A 5 4.87 -33.53 -18.53
C GLU A 5 5.23 -32.04 -18.38
N GLU A 6 4.56 -31.15 -19.12
CA GLU A 6 4.78 -29.70 -19.02
C GLU A 6 4.42 -29.17 -17.63
N ASN A 7 3.36 -29.71 -17.01
CA ASN A 7 3.01 -29.37 -15.64
C ASN A 7 4.06 -29.85 -14.62
N ILE A 8 4.67 -31.02 -14.83
CA ILE A 8 5.78 -31.52 -14.01
C ILE A 8 7.02 -30.61 -14.16
N TRP A 9 7.36 -30.19 -15.38
CA TRP A 9 8.47 -29.27 -15.61
C TRP A 9 8.27 -27.92 -14.94
N ASN A 10 7.07 -27.32 -15.10
CA ASN A 10 6.73 -26.07 -14.43
C ASN A 10 6.81 -26.18 -12.90
N TYR A 11 6.48 -27.36 -12.35
CA TYR A 11 6.62 -27.65 -10.92
C TYR A 11 8.08 -27.69 -10.49
N LEU A 12 8.94 -28.40 -11.24
CA LEU A 12 10.38 -28.55 -10.95
C LEU A 12 11.15 -27.21 -11.08
N ASP A 13 10.76 -26.36 -12.03
CA ASP A 13 11.37 -25.04 -12.26
C ASP A 13 10.83 -23.93 -11.34
N GLY A 14 9.75 -24.22 -10.59
CA GLY A 14 9.14 -23.25 -9.68
C GLY A 14 8.29 -22.17 -10.36
N SER A 15 7.99 -22.33 -11.65
CA SER A 15 7.11 -21.45 -12.43
C SER A 15 5.62 -21.83 -12.33
N ALA A 16 5.29 -22.97 -11.73
CA ALA A 16 3.92 -23.43 -11.53
C ALA A 16 3.13 -22.54 -10.55
N THR A 17 1.87 -22.28 -10.89
CA THR A 17 0.93 -21.58 -10.00
C THR A 17 0.53 -22.45 -8.79
N ALA A 18 0.06 -21.84 -7.70
CA ALA A 18 -0.32 -22.57 -6.49
C ALA A 18 -1.43 -23.61 -6.72
N GLN A 19 -2.33 -23.38 -7.68
CA GLN A 19 -3.39 -24.32 -8.04
C GLN A 19 -2.84 -25.51 -8.82
N GLU A 20 -2.02 -25.28 -9.84
CA GLU A 20 -1.38 -26.34 -10.65
C GLU A 20 -0.49 -27.26 -9.79
N ARG A 21 0.14 -26.72 -8.74
CA ARG A 21 0.93 -27.51 -7.78
C ARG A 21 0.09 -28.51 -6.99
N LEU A 22 -1.05 -28.06 -6.46
CA LEU A 22 -1.95 -28.92 -5.68
C LEU A 22 -2.59 -30.01 -6.55
N GLU A 23 -2.97 -29.67 -7.78
CA GLU A 23 -3.50 -30.65 -8.75
C GLU A 23 -2.45 -31.71 -9.11
N LEU A 24 -1.20 -31.30 -9.34
CA LEU A 24 -0.10 -32.23 -9.60
C LEU A 24 0.18 -33.15 -8.41
N GLU A 25 0.21 -32.61 -7.19
CA GLU A 25 0.42 -33.39 -5.96
C GLU A 25 -0.68 -34.42 -5.73
N GLN A 26 -1.94 -34.05 -6.00
CA GLN A 26 -3.07 -34.98 -5.98
C GLN A 26 -2.95 -36.05 -7.07
N LEU A 27 -2.53 -35.68 -8.28
CA LEU A 27 -2.28 -36.61 -9.38
C LEU A 27 -1.14 -37.58 -9.08
N MET A 28 -0.07 -37.13 -8.40
CA MET A 28 1.06 -37.98 -7.98
C MET A 28 0.68 -39.00 -6.89
N ILE A 29 -0.36 -38.71 -6.09
CA ILE A 29 -0.93 -39.64 -5.11
C ILE A 29 -1.86 -40.64 -5.79
N THR A 30 -2.65 -40.18 -6.77
CA THR A 30 -3.73 -40.94 -7.40
C THR A 30 -3.23 -41.86 -8.52
N ASP A 31 -2.24 -41.43 -9.30
CA ASP A 31 -1.74 -42.13 -10.48
C ASP A 31 -0.26 -42.54 -10.34
N PRO A 32 0.05 -43.85 -10.29
CA PRO A 32 1.42 -44.32 -10.21
C PRO A 32 2.26 -44.01 -11.47
N ALA A 33 1.65 -43.81 -12.64
CA ALA A 33 2.36 -43.47 -13.87
C ALA A 33 2.89 -42.03 -13.86
N VAL A 34 2.14 -41.09 -13.28
CA VAL A 34 2.59 -39.70 -13.09
C VAL A 34 3.75 -39.64 -12.10
N LYS A 35 3.73 -40.48 -11.07
CA LYS A 35 4.81 -40.59 -10.08
C LYS A 35 6.11 -41.13 -10.68
N SER A 36 6.04 -42.12 -11.57
CA SER A 36 7.24 -42.61 -12.27
C SER A 36 7.81 -41.57 -13.23
N LEU A 37 6.96 -40.90 -14.02
CA LEU A 37 7.38 -39.80 -14.91
C LEU A 37 8.04 -38.65 -14.13
N PHE A 38 7.48 -38.27 -12.98
CA PHE A 38 8.09 -37.26 -12.12
C PHE A 38 9.50 -37.66 -11.68
N LYS A 39 9.69 -38.94 -11.29
CA LYS A 39 10.99 -39.43 -10.84
C LYS A 39 12.02 -39.38 -11.98
N GLU A 40 11.65 -39.83 -13.17
CA GLU A 40 12.51 -39.78 -14.36
C GLU A 40 12.91 -38.34 -14.72
N LEU A 41 11.95 -37.42 -14.76
CA LEU A 41 12.21 -36.01 -15.08
C LEU A 41 13.06 -35.32 -14.00
N ASN A 42 12.88 -35.67 -12.74
CA ASN A 42 13.71 -35.16 -11.65
C ASN A 42 15.15 -35.70 -11.73
N GLU A 43 15.34 -36.98 -12.07
CA GLU A 43 16.66 -37.56 -12.31
C GLU A 43 17.38 -36.86 -13.47
N VAL A 44 16.66 -36.58 -14.58
CA VAL A 44 17.20 -35.79 -15.71
C VAL A 44 17.58 -34.37 -15.28
N SER A 45 16.72 -33.68 -14.51
CA SER A 45 17.03 -32.34 -13.98
C SER A 45 18.28 -32.34 -13.11
N MET A 46 18.46 -33.36 -12.26
CA MET A 46 19.66 -33.52 -11.44
C MET A 46 20.92 -33.75 -12.28
N LEU A 47 20.85 -34.59 -13.32
CA LEU A 47 21.97 -34.82 -14.23
C LEU A 47 22.36 -33.54 -14.97
N LEU A 48 21.39 -32.76 -15.44
CA LEU A 48 21.62 -31.46 -16.08
C LEU A 48 22.24 -30.45 -15.11
N LYS A 49 21.80 -30.41 -13.84
CA LYS A 49 22.40 -29.55 -12.81
C LYS A 49 23.82 -29.99 -12.40
N SER A 50 24.12 -31.28 -12.52
CA SER A 50 25.44 -31.84 -12.21
C SER A 50 26.45 -31.65 -13.34
N THR A 51 25.98 -31.28 -14.53
CA THR A 51 26.86 -30.92 -15.64
C THR A 51 27.53 -29.60 -15.31
N GLU A 52 28.85 -29.53 -15.47
CA GLU A 52 29.60 -28.31 -15.22
C GLU A 52 29.05 -27.20 -16.12
N LEU A 53 28.51 -26.16 -15.49
CA LEU A 53 28.08 -24.95 -16.18
C LEU A 53 29.34 -24.24 -16.66
N ASP A 54 29.56 -24.24 -17.98
CA ASP A 54 30.66 -23.49 -18.59
C ASP A 54 30.61 -22.02 -18.16
N GLU A 55 31.74 -21.51 -17.69
CA GLU A 55 31.84 -20.11 -17.28
C GLU A 55 31.54 -19.22 -18.49
N PRO A 56 30.62 -18.25 -18.37
CA PRO A 56 30.29 -17.37 -19.49
C PRO A 56 31.52 -16.54 -19.89
N SER A 57 31.60 -16.18 -21.17
CA SER A 57 32.69 -15.32 -21.64
C SER A 57 32.76 -14.00 -20.86
N MET A 58 33.99 -13.52 -20.63
CA MET A 58 34.24 -12.23 -19.96
C MET A 58 33.50 -11.06 -20.63
N SER A 59 33.33 -11.10 -21.95
CA SER A 59 32.55 -10.11 -22.70
C SER A 59 31.05 -10.15 -22.42
N PHE A 60 30.47 -11.34 -22.22
CA PHE A 60 29.06 -11.49 -21.93
C PHE A 60 28.71 -10.93 -20.55
N SER A 61 29.49 -11.32 -19.52
CA SER A 61 29.31 -10.80 -18.16
C SER A 61 29.40 -9.28 -18.12
N ARG A 62 30.39 -8.68 -18.82
CA ARG A 62 30.52 -7.23 -18.95
C ARG A 62 29.30 -6.59 -19.61
N ASN A 63 28.86 -7.11 -20.76
CA ASN A 63 27.75 -6.54 -21.52
C ASN A 63 26.40 -6.64 -20.76
N VAL A 64 26.18 -7.72 -20.00
CA VAL A 64 24.97 -7.89 -19.18
C VAL A 64 25.01 -6.96 -17.97
N MET A 65 26.13 -6.90 -17.25
CA MET A 65 26.25 -6.03 -16.07
C MET A 65 26.17 -4.55 -16.41
N GLU A 66 26.69 -4.14 -17.58
CA GLU A 66 26.55 -2.77 -18.07
C GLU A 66 25.06 -2.41 -18.30
N LYS A 67 24.29 -3.32 -18.91
CA LYS A 67 22.84 -3.11 -19.12
C LYS A 67 22.05 -3.12 -17.81
N VAL A 68 22.34 -4.04 -16.89
CA VAL A 68 21.66 -4.11 -15.59
C VAL A 68 21.93 -2.88 -14.72
N GLN A 69 23.13 -2.29 -14.83
CA GLN A 69 23.43 -1.02 -14.15
C GLN A 69 22.71 0.18 -14.77
N GLN A 70 22.41 0.14 -16.08
CA GLN A 70 21.62 1.15 -16.76
C GLN A 70 20.12 1.03 -16.45
N GLU A 71 19.66 -0.17 -16.10
CA GLU A 71 18.33 -0.38 -15.52
C GLU A 71 18.29 0.32 -14.14
N ILE A 72 17.66 1.49 -14.09
CA ILE A 72 17.54 2.30 -12.88
C ILE A 72 16.90 1.42 -11.80
N ARG A 73 17.62 1.18 -10.69
CA ARG A 73 17.04 0.52 -9.50
C ARG A 73 15.66 1.12 -9.25
N PRO A 74 14.62 0.34 -8.96
CA PRO A 74 13.32 0.89 -8.64
C PRO A 74 13.48 1.81 -7.43
N VAL A 75 13.65 3.10 -7.70
CA VAL A 75 13.69 4.12 -6.67
C VAL A 75 12.29 4.10 -6.13
N ALA A 76 12.13 3.65 -4.88
CA ALA A 76 10.87 3.76 -4.17
C ALA A 76 10.35 5.16 -4.45
N LEU A 77 9.23 5.24 -5.17
CA LEU A 77 8.62 6.48 -5.63
C LEU A 77 8.19 7.25 -4.39
N LYS A 78 9.14 7.91 -3.70
CA LYS A 78 8.84 8.94 -2.74
C LYS A 78 8.14 10.01 -3.56
N THR A 79 6.82 10.03 -3.49
CA THR A 79 5.98 11.08 -4.02
C THR A 79 6.61 12.40 -3.59
N ARG A 80 7.09 13.18 -4.57
CA ARG A 80 7.73 14.48 -4.38
C ARG A 80 6.69 15.51 -3.96
N VAL A 81 6.11 15.34 -2.78
CA VAL A 81 5.27 16.37 -2.18
C VAL A 81 6.20 17.36 -1.51
N ASP A 82 6.12 18.63 -1.94
CA ASP A 82 6.85 19.71 -1.29
C ASP A 82 6.34 19.87 0.15
N GLN A 83 7.24 19.73 1.12
CA GLN A 83 6.92 19.85 2.54
C GLN A 83 6.27 21.19 2.89
N ARG A 84 6.55 22.25 2.12
CA ARG A 84 5.92 23.57 2.27
C ARG A 84 4.41 23.50 2.06
N ILE A 85 3.95 22.71 1.08
CA ILE A 85 2.52 22.54 0.79
C ILE A 85 1.84 21.82 1.96
N MET A 86 2.48 20.81 2.55
CA MET A 86 1.93 20.13 3.73
C MET A 86 1.78 21.09 4.92
N TYR A 87 2.75 21.96 5.18
CA TYR A 87 2.65 22.94 6.27
C TYR A 87 1.53 23.96 6.06
N VAL A 88 1.32 24.41 4.82
CA VAL A 88 0.24 25.36 4.50
C VAL A 88 -1.13 24.71 4.67
N VAL A 89 -1.33 23.51 4.11
CA VAL A 89 -2.60 22.80 4.20
C VAL A 89 -2.89 22.40 5.65
N GLY A 90 -1.91 21.82 6.35
CA GLY A 90 -2.06 21.44 7.76
C GLY A 90 -2.32 22.64 8.67
N GLY A 91 -1.61 23.76 8.45
CA GLY A 91 -1.82 25.00 9.19
C GLY A 91 -3.23 25.58 9.00
N PHE A 92 -3.76 25.54 7.79
CA PHE A 92 -5.14 26.00 7.51
C PHE A 92 -6.17 25.20 8.30
N PHE A 93 -6.05 23.87 8.33
CA PHE A 93 -6.98 23.02 9.08
C PHE A 93 -6.90 23.28 10.59
N ILE A 94 -5.69 23.33 11.16
CA ILE A 94 -5.49 23.63 12.60
C ILE A 94 -6.10 24.98 12.96
N LEU A 95 -5.88 26.01 12.13
CA LEU A 95 -6.42 27.35 12.36
C LEU A 95 -7.95 27.35 12.27
N SER A 96 -8.53 26.64 11.30
CA SER A 96 -9.98 26.52 11.16
C SER A 96 -10.64 25.82 12.36
N ILE A 97 -10.02 24.76 12.88
CA ILE A 97 -10.49 24.04 14.07
C ILE A 97 -10.41 24.95 15.30
N LEU A 98 -9.30 25.66 15.48
CA LEU A 98 -9.16 26.64 16.57
C LEU A 98 -10.22 27.74 16.49
N ALA A 99 -10.49 28.27 15.30
CA ALA A 99 -11.51 29.30 15.11
C ALA A 99 -12.91 28.80 15.51
N VAL A 100 -13.27 27.57 15.15
CA VAL A 100 -14.55 26.95 15.52
C VAL A 100 -14.63 26.67 17.03
N LEU A 101 -13.55 26.20 17.64
CA LEU A 101 -13.50 25.97 19.09
C LEU A 101 -13.64 27.27 19.88
N LEU A 102 -12.93 28.33 19.47
CA LEU A 102 -13.06 29.64 20.08
C LEU A 102 -14.48 30.18 19.88
N ALA A 103 -15.05 30.07 18.68
CA ALA A 103 -16.42 30.51 18.44
C ALA A 103 -17.46 29.70 19.26
N ALA A 104 -17.23 28.41 19.52
CA ALA A 104 -18.09 27.60 20.36
C ALA A 104 -17.98 27.95 21.85
N VAL A 105 -16.76 28.22 22.35
CA VAL A 105 -16.51 28.59 23.75
C VAL A 105 -16.95 30.03 24.04
N PHE A 106 -16.69 30.96 23.13
CA PHE A 106 -16.99 32.39 23.31
C PHE A 106 -18.35 32.81 22.75
N GLY A 107 -18.91 32.08 21.79
CA GLY A 107 -20.25 32.32 21.23
C GLY A 107 -21.36 31.47 21.84
N GLY A 108 -21.01 30.41 22.58
CA GLY A 108 -21.95 29.60 23.35
C GLY A 108 -22.20 30.22 24.72
N SER A 109 -23.32 30.92 24.88
CA SER A 109 -23.86 31.30 26.19
C SER A 109 -24.16 30.04 27.02
N GLY A 110 -23.18 29.56 27.78
CA GLY A 110 -23.26 28.27 28.45
C GLY A 110 -22.16 27.95 29.45
N ALA A 111 -21.66 28.95 30.20
CA ALA A 111 -21.09 28.79 31.55
C ALA A 111 -20.86 30.19 32.13
N GLY A 112 -21.44 30.48 33.30
CA GLY A 112 -21.58 31.83 33.83
C GLY A 112 -20.26 32.54 34.16
N ALA A 113 -19.82 33.41 33.25
CA ALA A 113 -18.93 34.50 33.57
C ALA A 113 -19.26 35.70 32.68
N ASP A 114 -19.82 36.73 33.32
CA ASP A 114 -20.19 38.00 32.71
C ASP A 114 -18.91 38.77 32.36
N TYR A 115 -18.52 38.71 31.08
CA TYR A 115 -17.40 39.50 30.56
C TYR A 115 -17.93 40.39 29.44
N GLU A 116 -18.17 41.67 29.77
CA GLU A 116 -18.43 42.72 28.80
C GLU A 116 -17.15 43.05 28.02
N LEU A 117 -16.99 42.45 26.85
CA LEU A 117 -16.00 42.87 25.87
C LEU A 117 -16.63 43.80 24.82
N PRO A 118 -15.89 44.84 24.35
CA PRO A 118 -16.40 45.82 23.42
C PRO A 118 -16.80 45.16 22.10
N GLN A 119 -18.05 45.41 21.71
CA GLN A 119 -18.73 44.81 20.58
C GLN A 119 -18.16 45.37 19.27
N VAL A 120 -17.10 44.76 18.76
CA VAL A 120 -16.69 44.98 17.37
C VAL A 120 -17.65 44.17 16.51
N SER A 121 -18.70 44.82 16.02
CA SER A 121 -19.73 44.23 15.17
C SER A 121 -19.20 43.95 13.76
N PHE A 122 -18.45 42.86 13.62
CA PHE A 122 -18.31 42.22 12.33
C PHE A 122 -19.63 41.51 12.01
N ASN A 123 -20.48 42.18 11.25
CA ASN A 123 -21.77 41.63 10.80
C ASN A 123 -21.55 40.59 9.68
N PHE A 124 -20.91 39.48 10.01
CA PHE A 124 -20.93 38.28 9.21
C PHE A 124 -22.07 37.41 9.74
N ASP A 125 -23.13 37.24 8.95
CA ASP A 125 -24.20 36.28 9.21
C ASP A 125 -23.64 34.85 9.12
N LEU A 126 -22.87 34.45 10.12
CA LEU A 126 -22.28 33.12 10.25
C LEU A 126 -23.37 32.06 10.40
N ASP A 127 -24.56 32.42 10.88
CA ASP A 127 -25.72 31.53 10.93
C ASP A 127 -26.24 31.15 9.54
N LYS A 128 -26.00 31.97 8.51
CA LYS A 128 -26.38 31.67 7.13
C LYS A 128 -25.43 30.69 6.45
N TYR A 129 -24.16 30.65 6.87
CA TYR A 129 -23.12 29.82 6.27
C TYR A 129 -22.77 28.58 7.12
N ILE A 130 -22.96 28.64 8.44
CA ILE A 130 -22.69 27.54 9.39
C ILE A 130 -24.01 27.08 10.02
N THR A 131 -24.81 26.41 9.19
CA THR A 131 -26.02 25.71 9.64
C THR A 131 -25.68 24.65 10.70
N PRO A 132 -26.53 24.38 11.69
CA PRO A 132 -26.28 23.35 12.71
C PRO A 132 -25.98 21.96 12.12
N ALA A 133 -26.53 21.64 10.95
CA ALA A 133 -26.22 20.40 10.24
C ALA A 133 -24.77 20.34 9.75
N SER A 134 -24.21 21.41 9.18
CA SER A 134 -22.83 21.41 8.69
C SER A 134 -21.82 21.31 9.84
N ARG A 135 -22.13 21.92 10.99
CA ARG A 135 -21.34 21.82 12.22
C ARG A 135 -21.30 20.39 12.76
N ASN A 136 -22.44 19.71 12.81
CA ASN A 136 -22.52 18.33 13.29
C ASN A 136 -21.84 17.34 12.35
N ILE A 137 -21.99 17.53 11.04
CA ILE A 137 -21.30 16.69 10.03
C ILE A 137 -19.78 16.86 10.17
N PHE A 138 -19.30 18.09 10.32
CA PHE A 138 -17.88 18.37 10.50
C PHE A 138 -17.31 17.68 11.75
N LEU A 139 -18.03 17.74 12.89
CA LEU A 139 -17.60 17.09 14.13
C LEU A 139 -17.59 15.55 14.03
N ILE A 140 -18.54 14.94 13.34
CA ILE A 140 -18.56 13.48 13.13
C ILE A 140 -17.39 13.03 12.26
N VAL A 141 -17.09 13.78 11.19
CA VAL A 141 -15.96 13.48 10.30
C VAL A 141 -14.63 13.63 11.05
N ASP A 142 -14.48 14.70 11.83
CA ASP A 142 -13.27 14.94 12.63
C ASP A 142 -13.06 13.86 13.71
N ALA A 143 -14.13 13.47 14.41
CA ALA A 143 -14.11 12.37 15.38
C ALA A 143 -13.76 11.01 14.73
N ALA A 144 -14.27 10.73 13.52
CA ALA A 144 -13.94 9.51 12.80
C ALA A 144 -12.46 9.48 12.38
N ILE A 145 -11.91 10.61 11.91
CA ILE A 145 -10.49 10.73 11.55
C ILE A 145 -9.62 10.55 12.80
N ALA A 146 -9.98 11.17 13.93
CA ALA A 146 -9.27 11.02 15.19
C ALA A 146 -9.27 9.56 15.69
N LEU A 147 -10.39 8.84 15.53
CA LEU A 147 -10.51 7.45 15.93
C LEU A 147 -9.68 6.52 15.04
N ILE A 148 -9.68 6.73 13.71
CA ILE A 148 -8.81 6.01 12.78
C ILE A 148 -7.33 6.24 13.10
N TYR A 149 -6.97 7.47 13.47
CA TYR A 149 -5.58 7.78 13.84
C TYR A 149 -5.17 7.15 15.17
N LEU A 150 -6.10 7.07 16.14
CA LEU A 150 -5.85 6.46 17.45
C LEU A 150 -5.81 4.93 17.39
N ASP A 151 -6.55 4.30 16.48
CA ASP A 151 -6.49 2.85 16.21
C ASP A 151 -5.25 2.46 15.38
N GLY A 152 -4.68 3.43 14.65
CA GLY A 152 -3.45 3.26 13.86
C GLY A 152 -2.13 3.44 14.65
N VAL A 153 -2.19 3.76 15.95
CA VAL A 153 -1.05 3.89 16.88
C VAL A 153 -1.05 2.73 17.86
#